data_AF-A0A7H8QYH1-F1
#
_entry.id   AF-A0A7H8QYH1-F1
#
_cell.length_a   1.000
_cell.length_b   1.000
_cell.length_c   1.000
_cell.angle_alpha   90.00
_cell.angle_beta   90.00
_cell.angle_gamma   90.00
#
_symmetry.space_group_name_H-M   'P 1'
#
loop_
_entity.id
_entity.type
_entity.pdbx_description
1 polymer ?
#
loop_
_entity_poly.entity_id
_entity_poly.type
_entity_poly.pdbx_seq_one_letter_code
_entity_poly.pdbx_strand_id
1 'polypeptide(L)'
;MADSTHTVVSALQERGIVFKKAGVESDFNIDTEYGRKNAQWAAEHLSPHTLLSKEEVALFQKLETSGASQTFTRHPALASTRPLDEDAIREATASLKASTATYRKQTAALKSQNEILDSLQAREREAGRAYEQGVAALTRRHLLEKQRKTAMADDLVKDFESRMLLEQQQMHIHKGQFLQKVTSKLKNDDRALVEAELFAAELELTEEDEKSEKRAMELTSTLSKLVSDEIYCRLDRLYLETLLTTGGENSERWAEIRDQVVAVEDDLQSLYLEINVLAEMSSRHEFGERIRDELRKNKQNHSHSLEDCLEMILHLMSEMTDSNSQIVDRLLHHQSRREALNLLSASYTSESARNDALQNKSKKSHRRQSSLGFGAALQPPISPQKHQLQALDNILRRLGISGADQASSLEAGPESLISERRSRMIDLLHNLGTAAEMPLKEYLEPTDKAMELFSAVLQSNSDFQPSLLDPSQKERLAELEKELTTVQKGIEGVNLGVLVEQSQGRGKQFRAADYS
;
A
#
# COMPACT_ATOMS: atom_id res chain seq x y z
N MET A 1 -34.01 88.15 56.26
CA MET A 1 -32.98 88.24 57.34
C MET A 1 -33.04 89.55 58.14
N ALA A 2 -33.61 90.65 57.62
CA ALA A 2 -34.37 91.62 58.45
C ALA A 2 -35.90 91.42 58.28
N ASP A 3 -36.29 90.50 57.39
CA ASP A 3 -37.68 90.29 56.99
C ASP A 3 -38.51 89.47 57.98
N SER A 4 -37.93 88.54 58.73
CA SER A 4 -38.68 87.65 59.65
C SER A 4 -39.23 88.40 60.87
N THR A 5 -38.48 89.37 61.39
CA THR A 5 -38.95 90.26 62.46
C THR A 5 -40.03 91.21 61.95
N HIS A 6 -39.87 91.74 60.73
CA HIS A 6 -40.88 92.58 60.10
C HIS A 6 -42.18 91.82 59.80
N THR A 7 -42.12 90.57 59.36
CA THR A 7 -43.30 89.71 59.12
C THR A 7 -44.03 89.35 60.40
N VAL A 8 -43.32 89.12 61.51
CA VAL A 8 -43.93 88.87 62.82
C VAL A 8 -44.61 90.13 63.34
N VAL A 9 -43.93 91.28 63.24
CA VAL A 9 -44.47 92.58 63.68
C VAL A 9 -45.68 93.00 62.84
N SER A 10 -45.66 92.79 61.52
CA SER A 10 -46.81 93.06 60.64
C SER A 10 -47.98 92.13 60.94
N ALA A 11 -47.73 90.82 61.14
CA ALA A 11 -48.77 89.85 61.48
C ALA A 11 -49.42 90.14 62.85
N LEU A 12 -48.65 90.64 63.83
CA LEU A 12 -49.16 91.03 65.15
C LEU A 12 -49.96 92.35 65.12
N GLN A 13 -49.49 93.34 64.35
CA GLN A 13 -50.21 94.61 64.15
C GLN A 13 -51.51 94.43 63.40
N GLU A 14 -51.53 93.61 62.33
CA GLU A 14 -52.73 93.34 61.54
C GLU A 14 -53.85 92.66 62.35
N ARG A 15 -53.49 92.00 63.46
CA ARG A 15 -54.41 91.25 64.32
C ARG A 15 -54.77 91.97 65.62
N GLY A 16 -54.31 93.21 65.80
CA GLY A 16 -54.67 94.05 66.95
C GLY A 16 -54.16 93.55 68.31
N ILE A 17 -53.12 92.72 68.32
CA ILE A 17 -52.51 92.20 69.55
C ILE A 17 -51.56 93.27 70.10
N VAL A 18 -51.69 93.64 71.37
CA VAL A 18 -50.82 94.66 72.00
C VAL A 18 -49.45 94.05 72.30
N PHE A 19 -48.38 94.57 71.67
CA PHE A 19 -47.01 94.11 71.91
C PHE A 19 -46.02 95.26 72.13
N LYS A 20 -44.93 94.98 72.87
CA LYS A 20 -43.80 95.91 73.06
C LYS A 20 -42.76 95.64 71.97
N LYS A 21 -42.64 96.55 70.99
CA LYS A 21 -41.74 96.40 69.83
C LYS A 21 -40.29 96.08 70.20
N ALA A 22 -39.78 96.72 71.27
CA ALA A 22 -38.42 96.49 71.77
C ALA A 22 -38.17 95.07 72.32
N GLY A 23 -39.20 94.37 72.79
CA GLY A 23 -39.06 92.98 73.28
C GLY A 23 -39.04 91.94 72.15
N VAL A 24 -39.78 92.20 71.08
CA VAL A 24 -39.77 91.34 69.88
C VAL A 24 -38.44 91.48 69.12
N GLU A 25 -37.85 92.67 69.11
CA GLU A 25 -36.52 92.89 68.51
C GLU A 25 -35.39 92.24 69.35
N SER A 26 -35.53 92.13 70.67
CA SER A 26 -34.56 91.42 71.52
C SER A 26 -34.63 89.91 71.40
N ASP A 27 -35.84 89.33 71.29
CA ASP A 27 -36.04 87.87 71.25
C ASP A 27 -35.72 87.25 69.88
N PHE A 28 -35.57 88.09 68.85
CA PHE A 28 -35.18 87.72 67.50
C PHE A 28 -33.78 88.22 67.13
N ASN A 29 -32.99 88.65 68.11
CA ASN A 29 -31.63 89.11 67.88
C ASN A 29 -30.73 87.93 67.44
N ILE A 30 -30.12 88.07 66.26
CA ILE A 30 -29.44 86.99 65.51
C ILE A 30 -28.19 86.47 66.24
N ASP A 31 -27.63 87.27 67.13
CA ASP A 31 -26.43 86.93 67.92
C ASP A 31 -26.69 85.89 69.02
N THR A 32 -27.96 85.51 69.25
CA THR A 32 -28.34 84.42 70.17
C THR A 32 -28.89 83.21 69.41
N GLU A 33 -28.53 81.98 69.82
CA GLU A 33 -29.09 80.75 69.22
C GLU A 33 -30.63 80.69 69.35
N TYR A 34 -31.17 81.26 70.44
CA TYR A 34 -32.61 81.41 70.64
C TYR A 34 -33.25 82.31 69.57
N GLY A 35 -32.62 83.44 69.22
CA GLY A 35 -33.10 84.32 68.15
C GLY A 35 -33.11 83.66 66.77
N ARG A 36 -32.11 82.81 66.47
CA ARG A 36 -32.06 82.06 65.20
C ARG A 36 -33.14 80.98 65.11
N LYS A 37 -33.37 80.23 66.19
CA LYS A 37 -34.45 79.24 66.26
C LYS A 37 -35.83 79.91 66.18
N ASN A 38 -36.00 81.06 66.84
CA ASN A 38 -37.24 81.84 66.77
C ASN A 38 -37.47 82.39 65.35
N ALA A 39 -36.42 82.86 64.66
CA ALA A 39 -36.53 83.32 63.27
C ALA A 39 -36.86 82.17 62.29
N GLN A 40 -36.30 80.97 62.50
CA GLN A 40 -36.63 79.79 61.69
C GLN A 40 -38.05 79.31 61.98
N TRP A 41 -38.45 79.26 63.26
CA TRP A 41 -39.82 78.95 63.66
C TRP A 41 -40.82 79.93 63.05
N ALA A 42 -40.53 81.23 63.11
CA ALA A 42 -41.35 82.27 62.50
C ALA A 42 -41.48 82.09 60.99
N ALA A 43 -40.41 81.76 60.28
CA ALA A 43 -40.48 81.50 58.84
C ALA A 43 -41.29 80.24 58.48
N GLU A 44 -41.12 79.16 59.24
CA GLU A 44 -41.81 77.88 59.01
C GLU A 44 -43.30 77.93 59.38
N HIS A 45 -43.66 78.68 60.42
CA HIS A 45 -45.02 78.64 61.01
C HIS A 45 -45.84 79.91 60.77
N LEU A 46 -45.23 81.04 60.39
CA LEU A 46 -45.92 82.30 60.06
C LEU A 46 -45.91 82.56 58.55
N SER A 47 -46.35 81.57 57.78
CA SER A 47 -46.61 81.69 56.35
C SER A 47 -48.05 82.17 56.11
N PRO A 48 -48.35 82.86 54.98
CA PRO A 48 -49.70 83.33 54.67
C PRO A 48 -50.75 82.20 54.60
N HIS A 49 -50.32 80.94 54.45
CA HIS A 49 -51.19 79.76 54.48
C HIS A 49 -51.46 79.19 55.88
N THR A 50 -50.63 79.51 56.88
CA THR A 50 -50.81 79.08 58.28
C THR A 50 -51.40 80.20 59.15
N LEU A 51 -51.51 81.41 58.60
CA LEU A 51 -52.06 82.58 59.25
C LEU A 51 -53.51 82.83 58.79
N LEU A 52 -54.48 82.76 59.70
CA LEU A 52 -55.85 83.18 59.39
C LEU A 52 -55.88 84.65 58.91
N SER A 53 -56.59 84.87 57.81
CA SER A 53 -56.88 86.19 57.22
C SER A 53 -57.85 86.99 58.10
N LYS A 54 -57.90 88.33 57.96
CA LYS A 54 -58.79 89.21 58.75
C LYS A 54 -60.27 88.81 58.61
N GLU A 55 -60.68 88.39 57.43
CA GLU A 55 -62.04 87.90 57.18
C GLU A 55 -62.30 86.56 57.88
N GLU A 56 -61.30 85.66 57.89
CA GLU A 56 -61.39 84.36 58.54
C GLU A 56 -61.39 84.47 60.07
N VAL A 57 -60.62 85.40 60.65
CA VAL A 57 -60.67 85.69 62.09
C VAL A 57 -62.01 86.29 62.49
N ALA A 58 -62.55 87.21 61.69
CA ALA A 58 -63.88 87.78 61.93
C ALA A 58 -64.99 86.72 61.79
N LEU A 59 -64.84 85.79 60.84
CA LEU A 59 -65.73 84.63 60.70
C LEU A 59 -65.59 83.68 61.88
N PHE A 60 -64.36 83.37 62.32
CA PHE A 60 -64.11 82.50 63.47
C PHE A 60 -64.67 83.10 64.76
N GLN A 61 -64.50 84.40 65.01
CA GLN A 61 -65.13 85.09 66.14
C GLN A 61 -66.66 85.10 66.05
N LYS A 62 -67.24 85.28 64.86
CA LYS A 62 -68.69 85.13 64.64
C LYS A 62 -69.16 83.68 64.87
N LEU A 63 -68.35 82.69 64.52
CA LEU A 63 -68.60 81.25 64.74
C LEU A 63 -68.45 80.85 66.21
N GLU A 64 -67.53 81.47 66.96
CA GLU A 64 -67.38 81.28 68.41
C GLU A 64 -68.52 81.95 69.19
N THR A 65 -68.85 83.20 68.85
CA THR A 65 -69.97 83.93 69.51
C THR A 65 -71.34 83.33 69.20
N SER A 66 -71.49 82.62 68.07
CA SER A 66 -72.70 81.84 67.73
C SER A 66 -72.68 80.40 68.26
N GLY A 67 -71.61 79.95 68.92
CA GLY A 67 -71.49 78.61 69.52
C GLY A 67 -71.36 77.45 68.54
N ALA A 68 -71.33 77.70 67.24
CA ALA A 68 -71.27 76.68 66.18
C ALA A 68 -69.88 76.02 66.03
N SER A 69 -68.82 76.55 66.64
CA SER A 69 -67.51 75.89 66.66
C SER A 69 -67.49 74.61 67.53
N GLN A 70 -68.36 74.52 68.54
CA GLN A 70 -68.46 73.35 69.41
C GLN A 70 -69.22 72.18 68.76
N THR A 71 -70.05 72.44 67.75
CA THR A 71 -70.78 71.39 67.01
C THR A 71 -69.92 70.72 65.95
N PHE A 72 -68.93 71.42 65.36
CA PHE A 72 -67.97 70.80 64.44
C PHE A 72 -66.95 69.89 65.13
N THR A 73 -66.51 70.22 66.35
CA THR A 73 -65.59 69.36 67.13
C THR A 73 -66.29 68.15 67.74
N ARG A 74 -67.61 68.22 67.97
CA ARG A 74 -68.46 67.10 68.41
C ARG A 74 -69.14 66.35 67.25
N HIS A 75 -68.68 66.54 66.00
CA HIS A 75 -69.27 65.85 64.87
C HIS A 75 -68.89 64.34 64.91
N PRO A 76 -69.85 63.40 64.94
CA PRO A 76 -69.60 61.96 65.15
C PRO A 76 -68.81 61.29 64.01
N ALA A 77 -68.62 61.99 62.88
CA ALA A 77 -67.81 61.51 61.76
C ALA A 77 -66.30 61.49 62.05
N LEU A 78 -65.82 62.29 63.01
CA LEU A 78 -64.42 62.29 63.47
C LEU A 78 -64.17 61.25 64.59
N ALA A 79 -65.23 60.73 65.22
CA ALA A 79 -65.14 59.60 66.15
C ALA A 79 -65.14 58.23 65.44
N SER A 80 -65.39 58.20 64.12
CA SER A 80 -65.35 56.98 63.30
C SER A 80 -63.96 56.61 62.80
N THR A 81 -62.94 57.46 62.99
CA THR A 81 -61.55 56.99 62.98
C THR A 81 -61.33 56.26 64.29
N ARG A 82 -61.46 54.92 64.23
CA ARG A 82 -61.01 53.99 65.28
C ARG A 82 -59.70 54.53 65.86
N PRO A 83 -59.55 54.64 67.20
CA PRO A 83 -58.26 55.01 67.78
C PRO A 83 -57.22 54.07 67.17
N LEU A 84 -56.19 54.67 66.58
CA LEU A 84 -55.10 53.97 65.93
C LEU A 84 -54.62 52.88 66.90
N ASP A 85 -54.90 51.62 66.57
CA ASP A 85 -54.58 50.51 67.47
C ASP A 85 -53.09 50.26 67.32
N GLU A 86 -52.32 50.83 68.23
CA GLU A 86 -50.86 50.90 68.16
C GLU A 86 -50.24 49.49 68.04
N ASP A 87 -50.94 48.48 68.55
CA ASP A 87 -50.57 47.07 68.43
C ASP A 87 -50.78 46.51 67.02
N ALA A 88 -51.85 46.90 66.33
CA ALA A 88 -52.09 46.51 64.93
C ALA A 88 -51.08 47.16 63.96
N ILE A 89 -50.66 48.40 64.24
CA ILE A 89 -49.56 49.03 63.50
C ILE A 89 -48.23 48.33 63.78
N ARG A 90 -47.98 47.96 65.03
CA ARG A 90 -46.78 47.21 65.42
C ARG A 90 -46.75 45.83 64.75
N GLU A 91 -47.87 45.14 64.66
CA GLU A 91 -48.00 43.86 63.96
C GLU A 91 -47.84 44.01 62.45
N ALA A 92 -48.47 45.00 61.83
CA ALA A 92 -48.32 45.29 60.41
C ALA A 92 -46.89 45.67 60.04
N THR A 93 -46.20 46.47 60.87
CA THR A 93 -44.78 46.80 60.66
C THR A 93 -43.87 45.61 60.93
N ALA A 94 -44.17 44.74 61.88
CA ALA A 94 -43.42 43.49 62.10
C ALA A 94 -43.58 42.54 60.92
N SER A 95 -44.81 42.34 60.41
CA SER A 95 -45.11 41.55 59.22
C SER A 95 -44.44 42.12 57.97
N LEU A 96 -44.49 43.43 57.78
CA LEU A 96 -43.79 44.10 56.68
C LEU A 96 -42.27 43.91 56.79
N LYS A 97 -41.68 44.09 57.97
CA LYS A 97 -40.23 43.85 58.20
C LYS A 97 -39.84 42.40 57.94
N ALA A 98 -40.66 41.44 58.39
CA ALA A 98 -40.46 40.02 58.12
C ALA A 98 -40.51 39.73 56.60
N SER A 99 -41.53 40.23 55.92
CA SER A 99 -41.66 40.12 54.46
C SER A 99 -40.47 40.76 53.73
N THR A 100 -40.08 41.98 54.10
CA THR A 100 -38.92 42.66 53.53
C THR A 100 -37.62 41.87 53.76
N ALA A 101 -37.45 41.24 54.92
CA ALA A 101 -36.31 40.38 55.21
C ALA A 101 -36.33 39.10 54.35
N THR A 102 -37.49 38.49 54.13
CA THR A 102 -37.61 37.34 53.22
C THR A 102 -37.30 37.71 51.77
N TYR A 103 -37.82 38.84 51.28
CA TYR A 103 -37.50 39.34 49.94
C TYR A 103 -36.01 39.65 49.80
N ARG A 104 -35.37 40.28 50.80
CA ARG A 104 -33.91 40.51 50.77
C ARG A 104 -33.13 39.20 50.67
N LYS A 105 -33.52 38.15 51.41
CA LYS A 105 -32.91 36.82 51.32
C LYS A 105 -33.10 36.20 49.92
N GLN A 106 -34.31 36.28 49.37
CA GLN A 106 -34.59 35.79 48.02
C GLN A 106 -33.80 36.55 46.95
N THR A 107 -33.69 37.87 47.08
CA THR A 107 -32.93 38.70 46.14
C THR A 107 -31.43 38.40 46.22
N ALA A 108 -30.91 38.16 47.43
CA ALA A 108 -29.52 37.75 47.63
C ALA A 108 -29.25 36.37 47.02
N ALA A 109 -30.18 35.42 47.18
CA ALA A 109 -30.08 34.09 46.57
C ALA A 109 -30.16 34.13 45.03
N LEU A 110 -31.03 34.97 44.47
CA LEU A 110 -31.10 35.16 43.00
C LEU A 110 -29.84 35.83 42.46
N LYS A 111 -29.25 36.79 43.18
CA LYS A 111 -27.98 37.39 42.80
C LYS A 111 -26.84 36.38 42.78
N SER A 112 -26.72 35.55 43.82
CA SER A 112 -25.68 34.51 43.84
C SER A 112 -25.91 33.46 42.76
N GLN A 113 -27.16 33.09 42.45
CA GLN A 113 -27.47 32.21 41.32
C GLN A 113 -27.08 32.83 39.97
N ASN A 114 -27.34 34.13 39.77
CA ASN A 114 -26.93 34.83 38.55
C ASN A 114 -25.40 34.89 38.41
N GLU A 115 -24.68 35.19 39.48
CA GLU A 115 -23.20 35.18 39.47
C GLU A 115 -22.64 33.80 39.10
N ILE A 116 -23.26 32.72 39.60
CA ILE A 116 -22.90 31.34 39.22
C ILE A 116 -23.18 31.11 37.74
N LEU A 117 -24.35 31.51 37.23
CA LEU A 117 -24.69 31.34 35.81
C LEU A 117 -23.74 32.12 34.89
N ASP A 118 -23.42 33.37 35.24
CA ASP A 118 -22.46 34.18 34.50
C ASP A 118 -21.07 33.53 34.48
N SER A 119 -20.63 32.96 35.62
CA SER A 119 -19.36 32.24 35.71
C SER A 119 -19.35 30.96 34.85
N LEU A 120 -20.46 30.21 34.82
CA LEU A 120 -20.62 29.02 33.98
C LEU A 120 -20.61 29.40 32.50
N GLN A 121 -21.30 30.47 32.13
CA GLN A 121 -21.33 30.95 30.76
C GLN A 121 -19.96 31.46 30.29
N ALA A 122 -19.20 32.12 31.17
CA ALA A 122 -17.82 32.50 30.89
C ALA A 122 -16.94 31.26 30.65
N ARG A 123 -17.04 30.26 31.52
CA ARG A 123 -16.30 29.00 31.40
C ARG A 123 -16.66 28.21 30.14
N GLU A 124 -17.94 28.19 29.76
CA GLU A 124 -18.40 27.54 28.52
C GLU A 124 -17.83 28.25 27.28
N ARG A 125 -17.82 29.58 27.26
CA ARG A 125 -17.19 30.36 26.18
C ARG A 125 -15.69 30.12 26.10
N GLU A 126 -15.01 29.98 27.23
CA GLU A 126 -13.58 29.63 27.26
C GLU A 126 -13.33 28.21 26.76
N ALA A 127 -14.13 27.24 27.19
CA ALA A 127 -14.05 25.87 26.70
C ALA A 127 -14.33 25.77 25.20
N GLY A 128 -15.32 26.52 24.69
CA GLY A 128 -15.62 26.62 23.26
C GLY A 128 -14.45 27.21 22.47
N ARG A 129 -13.86 28.31 22.94
CA ARG A 129 -12.66 28.92 22.31
C ARG A 129 -11.47 27.95 22.31
N ALA A 130 -11.23 27.26 23.42
CA ALA A 130 -10.14 26.27 23.51
C ALA A 130 -10.38 25.09 22.54
N TYR A 131 -11.62 24.62 22.43
CA TYR A 131 -12.01 23.57 21.49
C TYR A 131 -11.81 24.00 20.04
N GLU A 132 -12.29 25.18 19.65
CA GLU A 132 -12.10 25.74 18.30
C GLU A 132 -10.62 25.90 17.94
N GLN A 133 -9.80 26.41 18.88
CA GLN A 133 -8.35 26.50 18.70
C GLN A 133 -7.70 25.13 18.53
N GLY A 134 -8.13 24.13 19.32
CA GLY A 134 -7.66 22.74 19.19
C GLY A 134 -8.00 22.13 17.83
N VAL A 135 -9.23 22.30 17.36
CA VAL A 135 -9.67 21.84 16.03
C VAL A 135 -8.93 22.56 14.91
N ALA A 136 -8.73 23.88 15.02
CA ALA A 136 -7.95 24.66 14.05
C ALA A 136 -6.47 24.21 14.00
N ALA A 137 -5.87 23.91 15.15
CA ALA A 137 -4.51 23.39 15.22
C ALA A 137 -4.40 21.99 14.60
N LEU A 138 -5.36 21.09 14.88
CA LEU A 138 -5.42 19.75 14.30
C LEU A 138 -5.62 19.77 12.79
N THR A 139 -6.55 20.59 12.29
CA THR A 139 -6.81 20.73 10.84
C THR A 139 -5.59 21.31 10.12
N ARG A 140 -4.92 22.31 10.70
CA ARG A 140 -3.67 22.86 10.16
C ARG A 140 -2.57 21.80 10.12
N ARG A 141 -2.38 21.03 11.19
CA ARG A 141 -1.40 19.94 11.24
C ARG A 141 -1.71 18.88 10.17
N HIS A 142 -2.98 18.48 10.04
CA HIS A 142 -3.39 17.50 9.04
C HIS A 142 -3.12 18.00 7.61
N LEU A 143 -3.38 19.28 7.33
CA LEU A 143 -3.08 19.88 6.03
C LEU A 143 -1.58 19.86 5.72
N LEU A 144 -0.75 20.22 6.69
CA LEU A 144 0.72 20.18 6.55
C LEU A 144 1.23 18.75 6.35
N GLU A 145 0.72 17.78 7.12
CA GLU A 145 1.07 16.38 6.94
C GLU A 145 0.63 15.85 5.56
N LYS A 146 -0.55 16.24 5.08
CA LYS A 146 -1.02 15.91 3.74
C LYS A 146 -0.11 16.48 2.67
N GLN A 147 0.25 17.77 2.78
CA GLN A 147 1.18 18.42 1.85
C GLN A 147 2.57 17.77 1.87
N ARG A 148 3.08 17.41 3.05
CA ARG A 148 4.35 16.69 3.19
C ARG A 148 4.29 15.32 2.53
N LYS A 149 3.22 14.56 2.76
CA LYS A 149 3.03 13.23 2.15
C LYS A 149 2.87 13.32 0.63
N THR A 150 2.16 14.32 0.12
CA THR A 150 2.05 14.53 -1.34
C THR A 150 3.39 14.91 -1.95
N ALA A 151 4.16 15.80 -1.31
CA ALA A 151 5.49 16.15 -1.79
C ALA A 151 6.44 14.94 -1.80
N MET A 152 6.44 14.13 -0.73
CA MET A 152 7.22 12.88 -0.68
C MET A 152 6.79 11.87 -1.74
N ALA A 153 5.49 11.78 -2.05
CA ALA A 153 4.99 10.92 -3.12
C ALA A 153 5.43 11.42 -4.50
N ASP A 154 5.35 12.73 -4.75
CA ASP A 154 5.80 13.34 -6.00
C ASP A 154 7.31 13.17 -6.21
N ASP A 155 8.10 13.28 -5.14
CA ASP A 155 9.55 13.04 -5.20
C ASP A 155 9.87 11.56 -5.51
N LEU A 156 9.12 10.62 -4.92
CA LEU A 156 9.27 9.20 -5.23
C LEU A 156 8.87 8.88 -6.68
N VAL A 157 7.83 9.53 -7.20
CA VAL A 157 7.41 9.39 -8.61
C VAL A 157 8.51 9.90 -9.53
N LYS A 158 9.08 11.08 -9.27
CA LYS A 158 10.19 11.63 -10.08
C LYS A 158 11.44 10.76 -10.01
N ASP A 159 11.78 10.26 -8.83
CA ASP A 159 12.91 9.32 -8.66
C ASP A 159 12.67 8.04 -9.48
N PHE A 160 11.47 7.46 -9.38
CA PHE A 160 11.08 6.30 -10.18
C PHE A 160 11.15 6.57 -11.70
N GLU A 161 10.60 7.68 -12.17
CA GLU A 161 10.66 8.07 -13.60
C GLU A 161 12.10 8.26 -14.07
N SER A 162 12.95 8.90 -13.27
CA SER A 162 14.36 9.11 -13.59
C SER A 162 15.13 7.79 -13.68
N ARG A 163 14.88 6.86 -12.75
CA ARG A 163 15.47 5.51 -12.76
C ARG A 163 14.97 4.70 -13.95
N MET A 164 13.68 4.74 -14.24
CA MET A 164 13.10 4.05 -15.39
C MET A 164 13.72 4.56 -16.71
N LEU A 165 13.88 5.87 -16.86
CA LEU A 165 14.52 6.47 -18.03
C LEU A 165 16.00 6.06 -18.13
N LEU A 166 16.73 6.10 -17.01
CA LEU A 166 18.14 5.70 -16.95
C LEU A 166 18.32 4.22 -17.30
N GLU A 167 17.49 3.34 -16.76
CA GLU A 167 17.47 1.92 -17.09
C GLU A 167 17.15 1.68 -18.58
N GLN A 168 16.19 2.42 -19.14
CA GLN A 168 15.87 2.33 -20.56
C GLN A 168 17.04 2.78 -21.44
N GLN A 169 17.73 3.87 -21.08
CA GLN A 169 18.95 4.32 -21.78
C GLN A 169 20.08 3.28 -21.66
N GLN A 170 20.30 2.71 -20.47
CA GLN A 170 21.27 1.65 -20.27
C GLN A 170 20.94 0.42 -21.12
N MET A 171 19.67 0.03 -21.24
CA MET A 171 19.26 -1.07 -22.13
C MET A 171 19.61 -0.78 -23.60
N HIS A 172 19.45 0.45 -24.08
CA HIS A 172 19.85 0.83 -25.43
C HIS A 172 21.37 0.75 -25.64
N ILE A 173 22.15 1.23 -24.67
CA ILE A 173 23.62 1.16 -24.71
C ILE A 173 24.09 -0.30 -24.68
N HIS A 174 23.55 -1.11 -23.76
CA HIS A 174 23.87 -2.53 -23.66
C HIS A 174 23.48 -3.30 -24.91
N LYS A 175 22.35 -2.99 -25.55
CA LYS A 175 21.97 -3.57 -26.84
C LYS A 175 23.04 -3.29 -27.91
N GLY A 176 23.50 -2.04 -28.03
CA GLY A 176 24.54 -1.68 -29.00
C GLY A 176 25.87 -2.41 -28.74
N GLN A 177 26.33 -2.40 -27.49
CA GLN A 177 27.55 -3.12 -27.08
C GLN A 177 27.44 -4.63 -27.29
N PHE A 178 26.28 -5.21 -26.99
CA PHE A 178 26.03 -6.63 -27.16
C PHE A 178 26.01 -7.03 -28.63
N LEU A 179 25.31 -6.27 -29.48
CA LEU A 179 25.33 -6.50 -30.93
C LEU A 179 26.75 -6.41 -31.49
N GLN A 180 27.54 -5.41 -31.09
CA GLN A 180 28.94 -5.32 -31.49
C GLN A 180 29.76 -6.54 -31.08
N LYS A 181 29.57 -7.05 -29.85
CA LYS A 181 30.23 -8.27 -29.37
C LYS A 181 29.82 -9.49 -30.19
N VAL A 182 28.52 -9.69 -30.44
CA VAL A 182 28.02 -10.81 -31.27
C VAL A 182 28.58 -10.75 -32.68
N THR A 183 28.52 -9.58 -33.33
CA THR A 183 29.09 -9.41 -34.68
C THR A 183 30.59 -9.69 -34.71
N SER A 184 31.33 -9.23 -33.70
CA SER A 184 32.78 -9.52 -33.62
C SER A 184 33.08 -11.00 -33.40
N LYS A 185 32.27 -11.70 -32.59
CA LYS A 185 32.42 -13.13 -32.33
C LYS A 185 32.08 -13.94 -33.59
N LEU A 186 30.95 -13.66 -34.24
CA LEU A 186 30.58 -14.32 -35.49
C LEU A 186 31.65 -14.15 -36.56
N LYS A 187 32.22 -12.94 -36.70
CA LYS A 187 33.33 -12.71 -37.64
C LYS A 187 34.59 -13.51 -37.30
N ASN A 188 34.89 -13.69 -36.00
CA ASN A 188 36.02 -14.50 -35.58
C ASN A 188 35.77 -15.99 -35.82
N ASP A 189 34.54 -16.44 -35.59
CA ASP A 189 34.10 -17.81 -35.83
C ASP A 189 34.14 -18.15 -37.33
N ASP A 190 33.65 -17.26 -38.19
CA ASP A 190 33.76 -17.39 -39.65
C ASP A 190 35.23 -17.51 -40.09
N ARG A 191 36.12 -16.70 -39.52
CA ARG A 191 37.56 -16.78 -39.80
C ARG A 191 38.16 -18.11 -39.37
N ALA A 192 37.81 -18.60 -38.17
CA ALA A 192 38.29 -19.88 -37.67
C ALA A 192 37.80 -21.05 -38.54
N LEU A 193 36.56 -20.99 -39.04
CA LEU A 193 36.03 -21.98 -39.98
C LEU A 193 36.76 -21.96 -41.32
N VAL A 194 37.11 -20.78 -41.86
CA VAL A 194 37.91 -20.69 -43.09
C VAL A 194 39.32 -21.26 -42.87
N GLU A 195 39.95 -20.99 -41.72
CA GLU A 195 41.25 -21.57 -41.38
C GLU A 195 41.18 -23.11 -41.25
N ALA A 196 40.09 -23.63 -40.67
CA ALA A 196 39.83 -25.06 -40.60
C ALA A 196 39.57 -25.70 -41.98
N GLU A 197 38.84 -25.02 -42.87
CA GLU A 197 38.58 -25.47 -44.25
C GLU A 197 39.88 -25.56 -45.05
N LEU A 198 40.76 -24.55 -44.91
CA LEU A 198 42.09 -24.57 -45.54
C LEU A 198 42.93 -25.75 -45.05
N PHE A 199 42.92 -26.02 -43.75
CA PHE A 199 43.65 -27.14 -43.18
C PHE A 199 43.08 -28.50 -43.64
N ALA A 200 41.76 -28.63 -43.75
CA ALA A 200 41.10 -29.81 -44.29
C ALA A 200 41.42 -30.04 -45.78
N ALA A 201 41.45 -28.97 -46.59
CA ALA A 201 41.78 -29.04 -48.01
C ALA A 201 43.24 -29.49 -48.26
N GLU A 202 44.17 -29.17 -47.35
CA GLU A 202 45.56 -29.63 -47.42
C GLU A 202 45.69 -31.16 -47.21
N LEU A 203 44.71 -31.79 -46.57
CA LEU A 203 44.69 -33.23 -46.26
C LEU A 203 44.01 -34.11 -47.33
N GLU A 204 43.24 -33.54 -48.27
CA GLU A 204 42.50 -34.28 -49.31
C GLU A 204 43.39 -34.91 -50.42
N LEU A 205 44.72 -34.79 -50.35
CA LEU A 205 45.69 -35.32 -51.34
C LEU A 205 45.80 -36.86 -51.42
N THR A 206 44.86 -37.60 -50.82
CA THR A 206 44.96 -39.05 -50.57
C THR A 206 44.76 -39.93 -51.83
N GLU A 207 44.07 -39.44 -52.88
CA GLU A 207 43.87 -40.21 -54.12
C GLU A 207 45.12 -40.33 -54.99
N GLU A 208 46.10 -39.46 -54.80
CA GLU A 208 47.34 -39.45 -55.58
C GLU A 208 48.30 -40.58 -55.12
N ASP A 209 48.23 -40.96 -53.84
CA ASP A 209 49.05 -42.01 -53.24
C ASP A 209 48.70 -43.42 -53.75
N GLU A 210 47.43 -43.72 -54.02
CA GLU A 210 47.05 -45.03 -54.60
C GLU A 210 47.48 -45.17 -56.07
N LYS A 211 47.49 -44.05 -56.80
CA LYS A 211 47.95 -44.00 -58.20
C LYS A 211 49.49 -44.09 -58.25
N SER A 212 50.18 -43.48 -57.29
CA SER A 212 51.64 -43.54 -57.20
C SER A 212 52.15 -44.94 -56.80
N GLU A 213 51.44 -45.65 -55.90
CA GLU A 213 51.76 -47.04 -55.54
C GLU A 213 51.67 -47.98 -56.76
N LYS A 214 50.56 -47.92 -57.51
CA LYS A 214 50.38 -48.73 -58.73
C LYS A 214 51.47 -48.44 -59.78
N ARG A 215 51.77 -47.16 -60.00
CA ARG A 215 52.83 -46.74 -60.91
C ARG A 215 54.21 -47.22 -60.46
N ALA A 216 54.50 -47.22 -59.15
CA ALA A 216 55.75 -47.75 -58.63
C ALA A 216 55.87 -49.27 -58.85
N MET A 217 54.77 -50.03 -58.71
CA MET A 217 54.76 -51.48 -59.01
C MET A 217 54.95 -51.76 -60.50
N GLU A 218 54.34 -50.97 -61.38
CA GLU A 218 54.54 -51.07 -62.83
C GLU A 218 56.00 -50.77 -63.21
N LEU A 219 56.55 -49.67 -62.68
CA LEU A 219 57.94 -49.27 -62.95
C LEU A 219 58.95 -50.31 -62.45
N THR A 220 58.73 -50.89 -61.27
CA THR A 220 59.60 -51.96 -60.75
C THR A 220 59.53 -53.24 -61.58
N SER A 221 58.35 -53.60 -62.09
CA SER A 221 58.21 -54.70 -63.06
C SER A 221 58.92 -54.41 -64.37
N THR A 222 58.85 -53.18 -64.89
CA THR A 222 59.60 -52.80 -66.10
C THR A 222 61.11 -52.81 -65.87
N LEU A 223 61.57 -52.37 -64.69
CA LEU A 223 62.98 -52.39 -64.32
C LEU A 223 63.50 -53.83 -64.24
N SER A 224 62.74 -54.75 -63.64
CA SER A 224 63.06 -56.18 -63.61
C SER A 224 63.31 -56.73 -65.02
N LYS A 225 62.42 -56.42 -65.97
CA LYS A 225 62.52 -56.88 -67.36
C LYS A 225 63.74 -56.29 -68.06
N LEU A 226 63.99 -55.00 -67.89
CA LEU A 226 65.17 -54.36 -68.48
C LEU A 226 66.48 -54.92 -67.92
N VAL A 227 66.51 -55.24 -66.62
CA VAL A 227 67.67 -55.86 -65.97
C VAL A 227 67.87 -57.29 -66.47
N SER A 228 66.80 -58.09 -66.57
CA SER A 228 66.92 -59.45 -67.15
C SER A 228 67.39 -59.39 -68.60
N ASP A 229 66.80 -58.51 -69.42
CA ASP A 229 67.16 -58.34 -70.83
C ASP A 229 68.61 -57.85 -71.01
N GLU A 230 69.09 -56.95 -70.15
CA GLU A 230 70.49 -56.52 -70.16
C GLU A 230 71.43 -57.70 -69.84
N ILE A 231 71.10 -58.50 -68.81
CA ILE A 231 71.91 -59.67 -68.45
C ILE A 231 71.88 -60.69 -69.59
N TYR A 232 70.73 -60.92 -70.22
CA TYR A 232 70.61 -61.79 -71.40
C TYR A 232 71.48 -61.33 -72.54
N CYS A 233 71.39 -60.05 -72.91
CA CYS A 233 72.20 -59.47 -73.99
C CYS A 233 73.70 -59.56 -73.69
N ARG A 234 74.12 -59.40 -72.42
CA ARG A 234 75.52 -59.57 -72.00
C ARG A 234 75.97 -61.03 -72.09
N LEU A 235 75.12 -61.97 -71.68
CA LEU A 235 75.40 -63.41 -71.71
C LEU A 235 75.48 -63.91 -73.16
N ASP A 236 74.52 -63.54 -74.01
CA ASP A 236 74.49 -63.85 -75.45
C ASP A 236 75.75 -63.32 -76.13
N ARG A 237 76.14 -62.08 -75.82
CA ARG A 237 77.36 -61.48 -76.35
C ARG A 237 78.60 -62.27 -75.93
N LEU A 238 78.74 -62.64 -74.65
CA LEU A 238 79.87 -63.43 -74.17
C LEU A 238 79.88 -64.85 -74.77
N TYR A 239 78.72 -65.48 -74.93
CA TYR A 239 78.58 -66.77 -75.59
C TYR A 239 79.02 -66.69 -77.06
N LEU A 240 78.59 -65.68 -77.81
CA LEU A 240 79.03 -65.48 -79.20
C LEU A 240 80.52 -65.13 -79.30
N GLU A 241 81.05 -64.28 -78.41
CA GLU A 241 82.49 -63.96 -78.35
C GLU A 241 83.35 -65.20 -78.03
N THR A 242 82.88 -66.09 -77.15
CA THR A 242 83.57 -67.35 -76.81
C THR A 242 83.50 -68.40 -77.93
N LEU A 243 82.38 -68.51 -78.64
CA LEU A 243 82.27 -69.35 -79.85
C LEU A 243 83.18 -68.87 -80.98
N LEU A 244 83.28 -67.55 -81.19
CA LEU A 244 84.15 -66.97 -82.22
C LEU A 244 85.64 -67.17 -81.92
N THR A 245 86.03 -67.17 -80.64
CA THR A 245 87.41 -67.38 -80.21
C THR A 245 87.81 -68.86 -80.21
N THR A 246 86.88 -69.78 -79.97
CA THR A 246 87.14 -71.25 -79.97
C THR A 246 86.98 -71.90 -81.34
N GLY A 247 86.20 -71.31 -82.25
CA GLY A 247 85.97 -71.83 -83.61
C GLY A 247 87.15 -71.70 -84.58
N GLY A 248 88.24 -71.02 -84.21
CA GLY A 248 89.40 -70.74 -85.07
C GLY A 248 90.47 -71.83 -85.10
N GLU A 249 90.55 -72.72 -84.09
CA GLU A 249 91.68 -73.65 -83.93
C GLU A 249 91.21 -75.05 -83.52
N ASN A 250 91.51 -76.06 -84.35
CA ASN A 250 91.33 -77.52 -84.16
C ASN A 250 89.99 -78.16 -84.60
N SER A 251 89.98 -78.64 -85.84
CA SER A 251 88.89 -79.43 -86.45
C SER A 251 88.72 -80.86 -85.90
N GLU A 252 89.63 -81.38 -85.07
CA GLU A 252 89.58 -82.78 -84.59
C GLU A 252 88.95 -82.96 -83.20
N ARG A 253 88.74 -81.87 -82.44
CA ARG A 253 88.18 -81.92 -81.07
C ARG A 253 86.67 -81.69 -80.98
N TRP A 254 86.02 -81.43 -82.12
CA TRP A 254 84.60 -81.06 -82.21
C TRP A 254 83.61 -82.13 -81.75
N ALA A 255 84.01 -83.41 -81.72
CA ALA A 255 83.13 -84.49 -81.24
C ALA A 255 82.97 -84.46 -79.71
N GLU A 256 84.05 -84.23 -78.95
CA GLU A 256 84.02 -84.11 -77.48
C GLU A 256 83.48 -82.75 -77.02
N ILE A 257 83.72 -81.69 -77.80
CA ILE A 257 83.22 -80.34 -77.52
C ILE A 257 81.69 -80.27 -77.71
N ARG A 258 81.12 -81.08 -78.61
CA ARG A 258 79.67 -81.07 -78.89
C ARG A 258 78.82 -81.43 -77.66
N ASP A 259 79.20 -82.47 -76.93
CA ASP A 259 78.46 -82.89 -75.73
C ASP A 259 78.61 -81.85 -74.61
N GLN A 260 79.76 -81.16 -74.52
CA GLN A 260 79.97 -80.05 -73.59
C GLN A 260 79.18 -78.80 -73.98
N VAL A 261 79.05 -78.51 -75.29
CA VAL A 261 78.22 -77.40 -75.79
C VAL A 261 76.75 -77.63 -75.49
N VAL A 262 76.23 -78.86 -75.67
CA VAL A 262 74.84 -79.20 -75.34
C VAL A 262 74.58 -79.09 -73.83
N ALA A 263 75.52 -79.52 -72.99
CA ALA A 263 75.41 -79.36 -71.54
C ALA A 263 75.42 -77.88 -71.12
N VAL A 264 76.30 -77.06 -71.71
CA VAL A 264 76.36 -75.61 -71.47
C VAL A 264 75.12 -74.89 -71.99
N GLU A 265 74.50 -75.33 -73.07
CA GLU A 265 73.23 -74.80 -73.58
C GLU A 265 72.06 -75.10 -72.63
N ASP A 266 72.00 -76.30 -72.04
CA ASP A 266 70.97 -76.67 -71.05
C ASP A 266 71.17 -75.90 -69.74
N ASP A 267 72.42 -75.77 -69.27
CA ASP A 267 72.79 -74.96 -68.11
C ASP A 267 72.47 -73.46 -68.35
N LEU A 268 72.71 -72.95 -69.57
CA LEU A 268 72.33 -71.59 -69.97
C LEU A 268 70.81 -71.41 -69.93
N GLN A 269 70.04 -72.36 -70.45
CA GLN A 269 68.58 -72.31 -70.42
C GLN A 269 68.03 -72.29 -68.99
N SER A 270 68.62 -73.06 -68.08
CA SER A 270 68.32 -72.99 -66.65
C SER A 270 68.71 -71.64 -66.04
N LEU A 271 69.88 -71.10 -66.41
CA LEU A 271 70.35 -69.81 -65.92
C LEU A 271 69.47 -68.64 -66.39
N TYR A 272 68.95 -68.66 -67.62
CA TYR A 272 68.02 -67.64 -68.12
C TYR A 272 66.75 -67.57 -67.25
N LEU A 273 66.19 -68.72 -66.85
CA LEU A 273 65.04 -68.78 -65.96
C LEU A 273 65.35 -68.21 -64.57
N GLU A 274 66.52 -68.53 -64.04
CA GLU A 274 66.97 -68.03 -62.73
C GLU A 274 67.26 -66.52 -62.75
N ILE A 275 67.89 -66.00 -63.82
CA ILE A 275 68.15 -64.56 -64.00
C ILE A 275 66.85 -63.76 -63.95
N ASN A 276 65.79 -64.23 -64.61
CA ASN A 276 64.48 -63.55 -64.57
C ASN A 276 63.94 -63.46 -63.14
N VAL A 277 63.99 -64.58 -62.40
CA VAL A 277 63.50 -64.65 -61.01
C VAL A 277 64.36 -63.79 -60.08
N LEU A 278 65.68 -63.79 -60.24
CA LEU A 278 66.59 -62.99 -59.43
C LEU A 278 66.50 -61.49 -59.74
N ALA A 279 66.31 -61.11 -61.02
CA ALA A 279 66.06 -59.73 -61.41
C ALA A 279 64.72 -59.22 -60.84
N GLU A 280 63.69 -60.07 -60.83
CA GLU A 280 62.40 -59.76 -60.22
C GLU A 280 62.52 -59.62 -58.71
N MET A 281 63.16 -60.57 -58.03
CA MET A 281 63.33 -60.52 -56.57
C MET A 281 64.18 -59.31 -56.13
N SER A 282 65.29 -59.02 -56.82
CA SER A 282 66.17 -57.89 -56.48
C SER A 282 65.50 -56.54 -56.72
N SER A 283 64.89 -56.31 -57.88
CA SER A 283 64.19 -55.06 -58.19
C SER A 283 62.97 -54.85 -57.28
N ARG A 284 62.23 -55.93 -56.95
CA ARG A 284 61.12 -55.89 -56.01
C ARG A 284 61.58 -55.58 -54.58
N HIS A 285 62.69 -56.15 -54.12
CA HIS A 285 63.18 -55.91 -52.77
C HIS A 285 63.84 -54.53 -52.61
N GLU A 286 64.71 -54.13 -53.54
CA GLU A 286 65.43 -52.86 -53.43
C GLU A 286 64.56 -51.64 -53.65
N PHE A 287 63.62 -51.71 -54.60
CA PHE A 287 62.79 -50.56 -54.97
C PHE A 287 61.32 -50.77 -54.59
N GLY A 288 60.74 -51.92 -54.94
CA GLY A 288 59.31 -52.17 -54.73
C GLY A 288 58.88 -52.19 -53.25
N GLU A 289 59.65 -52.87 -52.39
CA GLU A 289 59.37 -52.94 -50.95
C GLU A 289 59.69 -51.63 -50.24
N ARG A 290 60.83 -50.99 -50.56
CA ARG A 290 61.19 -49.70 -49.96
C ARG A 290 60.18 -48.60 -50.29
N ILE A 291 59.77 -48.48 -51.55
CA ILE A 291 58.76 -47.50 -51.96
C ILE A 291 57.41 -47.80 -51.27
N ARG A 292 57.03 -49.07 -51.15
CA ARG A 292 55.79 -49.47 -50.46
C ARG A 292 55.82 -49.16 -48.97
N ASP A 293 56.95 -49.37 -48.30
CA ASP A 293 57.08 -49.06 -46.88
C ASP A 293 57.08 -47.55 -46.61
N GLU A 294 57.70 -46.75 -47.49
CA GLU A 294 57.62 -45.29 -47.44
C GLU A 294 56.20 -44.77 -47.71
N LEU A 295 55.50 -45.30 -48.72
CA LEU A 295 54.09 -45.00 -49.00
C LEU A 295 53.19 -45.38 -47.83
N ARG A 296 53.40 -46.55 -47.21
CA ARG A 296 52.65 -46.97 -46.02
C ARG A 296 52.89 -46.02 -44.85
N LYS A 297 54.14 -45.62 -44.62
CA LYS A 297 54.49 -44.63 -43.59
C LYS A 297 53.86 -43.27 -43.88
N ASN A 298 53.86 -42.85 -45.15
CA ASN A 298 53.21 -41.62 -45.57
C ASN A 298 51.70 -41.66 -45.31
N LYS A 299 51.03 -42.75 -45.72
CA LYS A 299 49.60 -43.00 -45.48
C LYS A 299 49.26 -43.00 -43.99
N GLN A 300 50.08 -43.62 -43.16
CA GLN A 300 49.87 -43.64 -41.71
C GLN A 300 50.05 -42.24 -41.10
N ASN A 301 51.08 -41.50 -41.50
CA ASN A 301 51.27 -40.10 -41.07
C ASN A 301 50.12 -39.20 -41.52
N HIS A 302 49.62 -39.37 -42.75
CA HIS A 302 48.45 -38.65 -43.26
C HIS A 302 47.19 -39.01 -42.48
N SER A 303 46.97 -40.29 -42.18
CA SER A 303 45.84 -40.74 -41.36
C SER A 303 45.87 -40.10 -39.97
N HIS A 304 47.02 -40.06 -39.30
CA HIS A 304 47.16 -39.41 -38.00
C HIS A 304 46.96 -37.89 -38.09
N SER A 305 47.50 -37.24 -39.13
CA SER A 305 47.28 -35.80 -39.34
C SER A 305 45.82 -35.46 -39.65
N LEU A 306 45.10 -36.37 -40.31
CA LEU A 306 43.66 -36.24 -40.56
C LEU A 306 42.88 -36.43 -39.26
N GLU A 307 43.22 -37.43 -38.45
CA GLU A 307 42.63 -37.62 -37.12
C GLU A 307 42.81 -36.38 -36.24
N ASP A 308 44.03 -35.85 -36.17
CA ASP A 308 44.34 -34.61 -35.43
C ASP A 308 43.57 -33.40 -35.97
N CYS A 309 43.43 -33.29 -37.30
CA CYS A 309 42.63 -32.26 -37.96
C CYS A 309 41.15 -32.35 -37.59
N LEU A 310 40.57 -33.55 -37.67
CA LEU A 310 39.17 -33.77 -37.31
C LEU A 310 38.93 -33.49 -35.83
N GLU A 311 39.86 -33.88 -34.94
CA GLU A 311 39.78 -33.56 -33.52
C GLU A 311 39.82 -32.05 -33.27
N MET A 312 40.72 -31.34 -33.96
CA MET A 312 40.78 -29.87 -33.90
C MET A 312 39.48 -29.21 -34.39
N ILE A 313 38.92 -29.67 -35.52
CA ILE A 313 37.65 -29.16 -36.05
C ILE A 313 36.50 -29.44 -35.08
N LEU A 314 36.44 -30.65 -34.50
CA LEU A 314 35.44 -31.00 -33.50
C LEU A 314 35.56 -30.13 -32.25
N HIS A 315 36.78 -29.88 -31.78
CA HIS A 315 37.03 -28.98 -30.65
C HIS A 315 36.56 -27.55 -30.95
N LEU A 316 36.91 -27.03 -32.12
CA LEU A 316 36.48 -25.72 -32.59
C LEU A 316 34.95 -25.61 -32.66
N MET A 317 34.28 -26.63 -33.24
CA MET A 317 32.82 -26.68 -33.31
C MET A 317 32.17 -26.74 -31.92
N SER A 318 32.76 -27.49 -30.98
CA SER A 318 32.29 -27.54 -29.59
C SER A 318 32.41 -26.18 -28.91
N GLU A 319 33.57 -25.52 -29.02
CA GLU A 319 33.79 -24.20 -28.43
C GLU A 319 32.86 -23.14 -29.04
N MET A 320 32.67 -23.17 -30.36
CA MET A 320 31.72 -22.31 -31.07
C MET A 320 30.29 -22.54 -30.56
N THR A 321 29.87 -23.80 -30.41
CA THR A 321 28.53 -24.17 -29.93
C THR A 321 28.31 -23.69 -28.50
N ASP A 322 29.27 -23.93 -27.60
CA ASP A 322 29.19 -23.50 -26.20
C ASP A 322 29.14 -21.96 -26.11
N SER A 323 29.99 -21.28 -26.89
CA SER A 323 30.01 -19.81 -26.91
C SER A 323 28.71 -19.22 -27.47
N ASN A 324 28.13 -19.84 -28.49
CA ASN A 324 26.83 -19.45 -29.04
C ASN A 324 25.70 -19.70 -28.04
N SER A 325 25.70 -20.84 -27.33
CA SER A 325 24.74 -21.11 -26.26
C SER A 325 24.80 -20.01 -25.19
N GLN A 326 25.99 -19.64 -24.73
CA GLN A 326 26.16 -18.56 -23.75
C GLN A 326 25.67 -17.19 -24.27
N ILE A 327 25.86 -16.90 -25.56
CA ILE A 327 25.34 -15.68 -26.19
C ILE A 327 23.82 -15.70 -26.23
N VAL A 328 23.21 -16.84 -26.58
CA VAL A 328 21.75 -17.03 -26.60
C VAL A 328 21.15 -16.86 -25.19
N ASP A 329 21.76 -17.46 -24.17
CA ASP A 329 21.29 -17.31 -22.78
C ASP A 329 21.32 -15.85 -22.34
N ARG A 330 22.42 -15.14 -22.64
CA ARG A 330 22.53 -13.70 -22.36
C ARG A 330 21.49 -12.89 -23.14
N LEU A 331 21.21 -13.23 -24.39
CA LEU A 331 20.16 -12.60 -25.19
C LEU A 331 18.78 -12.78 -24.56
N LEU A 332 18.46 -14.00 -24.12
CA LEU A 332 17.20 -14.32 -23.46
C LEU A 332 17.05 -13.54 -22.14
N HIS A 333 18.11 -13.46 -21.34
CA HIS A 333 18.11 -12.64 -20.12
C HIS A 333 17.94 -11.14 -20.40
N HIS A 334 18.57 -10.62 -21.45
CA HIS A 334 18.38 -9.23 -21.86
C HIS A 334 16.97 -8.97 -22.40
N GLN A 335 16.42 -9.92 -23.15
CA GLN A 335 15.06 -9.84 -23.67
C GLN A 335 14.03 -9.85 -22.53
N SER A 336 14.15 -10.77 -21.58
CA SER A 336 13.23 -10.86 -20.43
C SER A 336 13.32 -9.62 -19.55
N ARG A 337 14.52 -9.09 -19.30
CA ARG A 337 14.70 -7.80 -18.60
C ARG A 337 14.02 -6.65 -19.33
N ARG A 338 14.16 -6.57 -20.65
CA ARG A 338 13.50 -5.55 -21.47
C ARG A 338 11.99 -5.68 -21.42
N GLU A 339 11.46 -6.89 -21.52
CA GLU A 339 10.03 -7.16 -21.42
C GLU A 339 9.47 -6.78 -20.05
N ALA A 340 10.16 -7.15 -18.97
CA ALA A 340 9.79 -6.75 -17.61
C ALA A 340 9.77 -5.22 -17.45
N LEU A 341 10.77 -4.49 -17.98
CA LEU A 341 10.80 -3.03 -17.95
C LEU A 341 9.67 -2.40 -18.78
N ASN A 342 9.34 -2.97 -19.93
CA ASN A 342 8.22 -2.50 -20.76
C ASN A 342 6.86 -2.76 -20.10
N LEU A 343 6.70 -3.90 -19.43
CA LEU A 343 5.50 -4.20 -18.65
C LEU A 343 5.36 -3.24 -17.45
N LEU A 344 6.47 -2.96 -16.77
CA LEU A 344 6.52 -1.99 -15.68
C LEU A 344 6.14 -0.58 -16.16
N SER A 345 6.69 -0.13 -17.29
CA SER A 345 6.38 1.18 -17.86
C SER A 345 4.95 1.27 -18.37
N ALA A 346 4.41 0.21 -18.98
CA ALA A 346 3.01 0.13 -19.37
C ALA A 346 2.07 0.15 -18.15
N SER A 347 2.40 -0.59 -17.09
CA SER A 347 1.65 -0.57 -15.83
C SER A 347 1.65 0.83 -15.23
N TYR A 348 2.83 1.46 -15.13
CA TYR A 348 3.00 2.81 -14.61
C TYR A 348 2.19 3.85 -15.38
N THR A 349 2.27 3.85 -16.72
CA THR A 349 1.51 4.79 -17.54
C THR A 349 0.00 4.60 -17.42
N SER A 350 -0.48 3.35 -17.28
CA SER A 350 -1.89 3.07 -17.04
C SER A 350 -2.37 3.55 -15.66
N GLU A 351 -1.53 3.38 -14.62
CA GLU A 351 -1.85 3.79 -13.26
C GLU A 351 -1.81 5.31 -13.13
N SER A 352 -0.80 5.96 -13.73
CA SER A 352 -0.68 7.41 -13.79
C SER A 352 -1.88 8.03 -14.50
N ALA A 353 -2.28 7.52 -15.67
CA ALA A 353 -3.48 7.98 -16.38
C ALA A 353 -4.78 7.77 -15.56
N ARG A 354 -4.86 6.68 -14.78
CA ARG A 354 -5.99 6.42 -13.87
C ARG A 354 -6.02 7.41 -12.71
N ASN A 355 -4.87 7.73 -12.12
CA ASN A 355 -4.75 8.69 -11.03
C ASN A 355 -5.12 10.11 -11.49
N ASP A 356 -4.69 10.52 -12.68
CA ASP A 356 -5.07 11.80 -13.28
C ASP A 356 -6.58 11.88 -13.54
N ALA A 357 -7.20 10.79 -14.02
CA ALA A 357 -8.65 10.72 -14.21
C ALA A 357 -9.42 10.85 -12.87
N LEU A 358 -8.90 10.29 -11.78
CA LEU A 358 -9.52 10.40 -10.45
C LEU A 358 -9.35 11.81 -9.87
N GLN A 359 -8.17 12.43 -10.01
CA GLN A 359 -7.94 13.80 -9.56
C GLN A 359 -8.80 14.83 -10.33
N ASN A 360 -8.97 14.64 -11.64
CA ASN A 360 -9.77 15.53 -12.47
C ASN A 360 -11.29 15.43 -12.21
N LYS A 361 -11.78 14.26 -11.77
CA LYS A 361 -13.17 14.07 -11.33
C LYS A 361 -13.46 14.78 -10.00
N SER A 362 -12.51 14.76 -9.06
CA SER A 362 -12.63 15.46 -7.77
C SER A 362 -12.74 16.98 -7.93
N LYS A 363 -11.90 17.59 -8.79
CA LYS A 363 -11.92 19.04 -9.06
C LYS A 363 -13.22 19.53 -9.72
N LYS A 364 -13.89 18.70 -10.52
CA LYS A 364 -15.20 19.04 -11.13
C LYS A 364 -16.37 18.95 -10.13
N SER A 365 -16.27 18.14 -9.09
CA SER A 365 -17.29 18.05 -8.04
C SER A 365 -17.24 19.26 -7.08
N HIS A 366 -16.06 19.78 -6.77
CA HIS A 366 -15.90 20.91 -5.85
C HIS A 366 -16.27 22.28 -6.45
N ARG A 367 -16.38 22.42 -7.77
CA ARG A 367 -16.77 23.70 -8.40
C ARG A 367 -18.29 23.96 -8.42
N ARG A 368 -19.13 22.98 -8.03
CA ARG A 368 -20.59 23.13 -8.05
C ARG A 368 -21.26 23.35 -6.69
N GLN A 369 -20.50 23.43 -5.59
CA GLN A 369 -21.09 23.59 -4.24
C GLN A 369 -20.74 24.91 -3.54
N SER A 370 -20.22 25.91 -4.26
CA SER A 370 -19.81 27.21 -3.68
C SER A 370 -20.78 28.36 -4.01
N SER A 371 -22.08 28.09 -4.13
CA SER A 371 -23.10 29.15 -4.18
C SER A 371 -24.43 28.58 -3.72
N LEU A 372 -25.13 29.33 -2.84
CA LEU A 372 -26.36 29.01 -2.07
C LEU A 372 -25.99 28.56 -0.63
N GLY A 373 -26.11 29.39 0.42
CA GLY A 373 -27.15 30.38 0.68
C GLY A 373 -28.24 29.72 1.53
N PHE A 374 -28.37 30.19 2.78
CA PHE A 374 -29.38 29.87 3.80
C PHE A 374 -30.74 29.38 3.26
N GLY A 375 -31.26 28.29 3.81
CA GLY A 375 -32.64 27.86 3.59
C GLY A 375 -32.93 26.47 4.14
N ALA A 376 -33.57 26.41 5.30
CA ALA A 376 -34.16 25.20 5.85
C ALA A 376 -35.26 24.69 4.91
N ALA A 377 -35.17 23.42 4.49
CA ALA A 377 -36.30 22.65 4.00
C ALA A 377 -36.02 21.15 4.15
N LEU A 378 -36.87 20.49 4.94
CA LEU A 378 -37.01 19.05 5.02
C LEU A 378 -37.26 18.48 3.61
N GLN A 379 -36.41 17.54 3.15
CA GLN A 379 -36.75 16.51 2.17
C GLN A 379 -35.77 15.31 2.27
N PRO A 380 -36.15 14.11 1.76
CA PRO A 380 -35.98 12.81 2.42
C PRO A 380 -34.61 12.12 2.18
N PRO A 381 -34.27 11.05 2.93
CA PRO A 381 -32.93 10.47 2.88
C PRO A 381 -32.70 9.70 1.58
N ILE A 382 -31.68 10.14 0.83
CA ILE A 382 -31.12 9.38 -0.29
C ILE A 382 -30.34 8.20 0.30
N SER A 383 -30.66 7.00 -0.20
CA SER A 383 -30.19 5.68 0.23
C SER A 383 -28.67 5.58 0.50
N PRO A 384 -28.23 5.05 1.67
CA PRO A 384 -26.82 4.89 2.04
C PRO A 384 -26.07 3.73 1.33
N GLN A 385 -26.75 2.93 0.50
CA GLN A 385 -26.24 1.65 0.00
C GLN A 385 -25.04 1.75 -0.96
N LYS A 386 -24.94 2.81 -1.78
CA LYS A 386 -23.85 2.93 -2.77
C LYS A 386 -22.49 3.30 -2.17
N HIS A 387 -22.47 4.07 -1.09
CA HIS A 387 -21.21 4.47 -0.43
C HIS A 387 -20.62 3.33 0.42
N GLN A 388 -21.47 2.47 0.99
CA GLN A 388 -21.02 1.28 1.72
C GLN A 388 -20.42 0.22 0.79
N LEU A 389 -21.02 -0.01 -0.39
CA LEU A 389 -20.46 -0.96 -1.38
C LEU A 389 -19.09 -0.52 -1.91
N GLN A 390 -18.88 0.77 -2.09
CA GLN A 390 -17.61 1.31 -2.58
C GLN A 390 -16.53 1.33 -1.48
N ALA A 391 -16.92 1.55 -0.22
CA ALA A 391 -16.04 1.41 0.93
C ALA A 391 -15.65 -0.06 1.18
N LEU A 392 -16.61 -0.99 1.06
CA LEU A 392 -16.38 -2.43 1.13
C LEU A 392 -15.44 -2.91 0.03
N ASP A 393 -15.64 -2.51 -1.22
CA ASP A 393 -14.75 -2.89 -2.32
C ASP A 393 -13.31 -2.37 -2.09
N ASN A 394 -13.15 -1.15 -1.58
CA ASN A 394 -11.84 -0.61 -1.22
C ASN A 394 -11.17 -1.33 -0.04
N ILE A 395 -11.96 -1.81 0.92
CA ILE A 395 -11.48 -2.62 2.06
C ILE A 395 -11.12 -4.03 1.58
N LEU A 396 -11.96 -4.66 0.76
CA LEU A 396 -11.71 -5.96 0.14
C LEU A 396 -10.46 -5.92 -0.76
N ARG A 397 -10.20 -4.80 -1.44
CA ARG A 397 -9.00 -4.57 -2.26
C ARG A 397 -7.74 -4.37 -1.42
N ARG A 398 -7.85 -3.71 -0.26
CA ARG A 398 -6.76 -3.61 0.74
C ARG A 398 -6.45 -4.93 1.43
N LEU A 399 -7.42 -5.84 1.48
CA LEU A 399 -7.31 -7.18 2.07
C LEU A 399 -6.99 -8.27 1.03
N GLY A 400 -6.73 -7.90 -0.23
CA GLY A 400 -6.28 -8.83 -1.28
C GLY A 400 -7.38 -9.67 -1.96
N ILE A 401 -8.65 -9.26 -1.87
CA ILE A 401 -9.82 -10.07 -2.28
C ILE A 401 -10.57 -9.52 -3.50
N SER A 402 -10.24 -8.31 -4.00
CA SER A 402 -10.93 -7.76 -5.19
C SER A 402 -10.33 -8.32 -6.49
N GLY A 403 -11.17 -8.98 -7.28
CA GLY A 403 -10.79 -9.80 -8.43
C GLY A 403 -10.18 -9.03 -9.58
N ALA A 404 -8.94 -9.40 -9.93
CA ALA A 404 -8.37 -9.17 -11.25
C ALA A 404 -7.17 -10.09 -11.59
N ASP A 405 -6.78 -11.03 -10.73
CA ASP A 405 -5.63 -11.91 -11.03
C ASP A 405 -6.11 -13.23 -11.65
N GLN A 406 -6.45 -13.16 -12.94
CA GLN A 406 -6.35 -14.30 -13.84
C GLN A 406 -4.96 -14.28 -14.47
N ALA A 407 -3.93 -14.78 -13.78
CA ALA A 407 -2.64 -15.02 -14.45
C ALA A 407 -1.69 -16.01 -13.74
N SER A 408 -1.94 -16.45 -12.50
CA SER A 408 -0.96 -17.27 -11.78
C SER A 408 -1.60 -18.36 -10.93
N SER A 409 -2.07 -19.42 -11.57
CA SER A 409 -1.97 -20.80 -11.08
C SER A 409 -2.76 -21.71 -12.03
N LEU A 410 -2.07 -22.26 -13.03
CA LEU A 410 -2.66 -23.10 -14.06
C LEU A 410 -2.64 -24.60 -13.72
N GLU A 411 -2.39 -24.97 -12.46
CA GLU A 411 -2.27 -26.39 -12.06
C GLU A 411 -3.26 -26.87 -10.99
N ALA A 412 -4.02 -25.97 -10.36
CA ALA A 412 -5.05 -26.35 -9.39
C ALA A 412 -6.44 -26.20 -10.04
N GLY A 413 -7.19 -27.31 -10.13
CA GLY A 413 -8.52 -27.33 -10.73
C GLY A 413 -9.47 -26.26 -10.17
N PRO A 414 -10.49 -25.84 -10.94
CA PRO A 414 -11.39 -24.75 -10.55
C PRO A 414 -12.05 -24.99 -9.19
N GLU A 415 -12.31 -26.25 -8.82
CA GLU A 415 -12.91 -26.62 -7.54
C GLU A 415 -11.97 -26.39 -6.34
N SER A 416 -10.68 -26.68 -6.47
CA SER A 416 -9.72 -26.47 -5.38
C SER A 416 -9.47 -24.99 -5.11
N LEU A 417 -9.46 -24.16 -6.17
CA LEU A 417 -9.37 -22.71 -6.05
C LEU A 417 -10.62 -22.10 -5.40
N ILE A 418 -11.80 -22.64 -5.69
CA ILE A 418 -13.05 -22.20 -5.07
C ILE A 418 -13.10 -22.61 -3.59
N SER A 419 -12.68 -23.84 -3.26
CA SER A 419 -12.63 -24.30 -1.86
C SER A 419 -11.60 -23.54 -1.04
N GLU A 420 -10.43 -23.24 -1.61
CA GLU A 420 -9.38 -22.46 -0.94
C GLU A 420 -9.79 -20.99 -0.75
N ARG A 421 -10.51 -20.41 -1.71
CA ARG A 421 -11.11 -19.08 -1.54
C ARG A 421 -12.20 -19.07 -0.49
N ARG A 422 -13.02 -20.13 -0.42
CA ARG A 422 -14.09 -20.26 0.57
C ARG A 422 -13.53 -20.44 1.99
N SER A 423 -12.49 -21.26 2.17
CA SER A 423 -11.83 -21.40 3.46
C SER A 423 -11.18 -20.08 3.90
N ARG A 424 -10.43 -19.42 3.00
CA ARG A 424 -9.86 -18.09 3.28
C ARG A 424 -10.90 -17.06 3.67
N MET A 425 -12.07 -17.04 3.02
CA MET A 425 -13.17 -16.14 3.37
C MET A 425 -13.74 -16.44 4.75
N ILE A 426 -13.91 -17.72 5.10
CA ILE A 426 -14.39 -18.13 6.43
C ILE A 426 -13.36 -17.76 7.51
N ASP A 427 -12.08 -18.00 7.27
CA ASP A 427 -11.00 -17.66 8.19
C ASP A 427 -10.90 -16.15 8.39
N LEU A 428 -11.08 -15.35 7.34
CA LEU A 428 -11.08 -13.89 7.43
C LEU A 428 -12.31 -13.36 8.16
N LEU A 429 -13.50 -13.93 7.93
CA LEU A 429 -14.70 -13.56 8.69
C LEU A 429 -14.56 -13.90 10.17
N HIS A 430 -13.97 -15.06 10.47
CA HIS A 430 -13.68 -15.45 11.85
C HIS A 430 -12.65 -14.52 12.50
N ASN A 431 -11.56 -14.19 11.80
CA ASN A 431 -10.53 -13.29 12.28
C ASN A 431 -11.02 -11.84 12.42
N LEU A 432 -11.93 -11.38 11.54
CA LEU A 432 -12.53 -10.05 11.65
C LEU A 432 -13.55 -10.00 12.80
N GLY A 433 -14.31 -11.08 12.99
CA GLY A 433 -15.20 -11.26 14.13
C GLY A 433 -14.43 -11.20 15.45
N THR A 434 -13.37 -12.00 15.59
CA THR A 434 -12.54 -12.02 16.80
C THR A 434 -11.80 -10.69 17.00
N ALA A 435 -11.25 -10.08 15.94
CA ALA A 435 -10.56 -8.79 16.04
C ALA A 435 -11.50 -7.60 16.35
N ALA A 436 -12.77 -7.66 15.93
CA ALA A 436 -13.77 -6.66 16.30
C ALA A 436 -14.31 -6.89 17.72
N GLU A 437 -14.48 -8.15 18.13
CA GLU A 437 -14.98 -8.53 19.44
C GLU A 437 -13.96 -8.31 20.57
N MET A 438 -12.66 -8.51 20.33
CA MET A 438 -11.63 -8.32 21.36
C MET A 438 -11.60 -6.90 21.98
N PRO A 439 -11.51 -5.80 21.21
CA PRO A 439 -11.53 -4.46 21.78
C PRO A 439 -12.90 -4.12 22.36
N LEU A 440 -14.00 -4.58 21.75
CA LEU A 440 -15.34 -4.37 22.29
C LEU A 440 -15.53 -5.02 23.66
N LYS A 441 -15.00 -6.25 23.82
CA LYS A 441 -15.01 -6.96 25.10
C LYS A 441 -14.20 -6.22 26.15
N GLU A 442 -13.02 -5.71 25.80
CA GLU A 442 -12.17 -4.96 26.73
C GLU A 442 -12.78 -3.61 27.17
N TYR A 443 -13.56 -2.96 26.30
CA TYR A 443 -14.30 -1.73 26.63
C TYR A 443 -15.63 -1.98 27.35
N LEU A 444 -16.30 -3.10 27.08
CA LEU A 444 -17.59 -3.46 27.70
C LEU A 444 -17.42 -4.15 29.06
N GLU A 445 -16.34 -4.89 29.29
CA GLU A 445 -16.07 -5.58 30.56
C GLU A 445 -16.11 -4.63 31.78
N PRO A 446 -15.49 -3.44 31.76
CA PRO A 446 -15.56 -2.49 32.86
C PRO A 446 -16.96 -1.91 33.04
N THR A 447 -17.70 -1.68 31.94
CA THR A 447 -19.07 -1.16 32.02
C THR A 447 -20.06 -2.21 32.50
N ASP A 448 -19.88 -3.47 32.11
CA ASP A 448 -20.67 -4.60 32.58
C ASP A 448 -20.39 -4.88 34.06
N LYS A 449 -19.12 -4.85 34.48
CA LYS A 449 -18.76 -4.93 35.92
C LYS A 449 -19.32 -3.75 36.71
N ALA A 450 -19.27 -2.53 36.18
CA ALA A 450 -19.88 -1.38 36.83
C ALA A 450 -21.40 -1.54 36.93
N MET A 451 -22.06 -2.02 35.87
CA MET A 451 -23.50 -2.26 35.83
C MET A 451 -23.92 -3.40 36.76
N GLU A 452 -23.14 -4.47 36.86
CA GLU A 452 -23.33 -5.54 37.85
C GLU A 452 -23.17 -5.00 39.27
N LEU A 453 -22.14 -4.20 39.56
CA LEU A 453 -21.96 -3.57 40.88
C LEU A 453 -23.10 -2.58 41.19
N PHE A 454 -23.53 -1.76 40.23
CA PHE A 454 -24.69 -0.88 40.40
C PHE A 454 -25.97 -1.68 40.64
N SER A 455 -26.17 -2.78 39.90
CA SER A 455 -27.31 -3.67 40.10
C SER A 455 -27.26 -4.37 41.46
N ALA A 456 -26.10 -4.81 41.92
CA ALA A 456 -25.90 -5.44 43.22
C ALA A 456 -26.12 -4.46 44.38
N VAL A 457 -25.67 -3.20 44.24
CA VAL A 457 -25.91 -2.15 45.24
C VAL A 457 -27.39 -1.76 45.27
N LEU A 458 -28.05 -1.64 44.11
CA LEU A 458 -29.48 -1.34 44.03
C LEU A 458 -30.35 -2.50 44.53
N GLN A 459 -29.92 -3.75 44.35
CA GLN A 459 -30.65 -4.96 44.76
C GLN A 459 -30.34 -5.42 46.20
N SER A 460 -29.31 -4.86 46.85
CA SER A 460 -28.96 -5.20 48.24
C SER A 460 -30.07 -4.93 49.27
N ASN A 461 -31.09 -4.15 48.90
CA ASN A 461 -32.22 -3.77 49.76
C ASN A 461 -33.59 -4.25 49.24
N SER A 462 -33.66 -5.16 48.27
CA SER A 462 -34.94 -5.63 47.71
C SER A 462 -35.03 -7.16 47.59
N ASP A 463 -36.05 -7.76 48.21
CA ASP A 463 -36.35 -9.22 48.13
C ASP A 463 -36.97 -9.66 46.78
N PHE A 464 -37.03 -8.77 45.79
CA PHE A 464 -37.60 -9.06 44.47
C PHE A 464 -36.50 -9.01 43.41
N GLN A 465 -36.30 -10.13 42.71
CA GLN A 465 -35.39 -10.26 41.59
C GLN A 465 -36.13 -9.79 40.31
N PRO A 466 -35.85 -8.57 39.77
CA PRO A 466 -36.54 -8.10 38.59
C PRO A 466 -35.88 -8.72 37.36
N SER A 467 -36.38 -9.87 36.93
CA SER A 467 -36.03 -10.42 35.62
C SER A 467 -36.83 -9.65 34.57
N LEU A 468 -36.13 -8.82 33.77
CA LEU A 468 -36.71 -8.16 32.58
C LEU A 468 -36.98 -9.14 31.43
N LEU A 469 -36.74 -10.44 31.64
CA LEU A 469 -37.04 -11.49 30.69
C LEU A 469 -38.41 -12.05 31.03
N ASP A 470 -39.35 -11.87 30.11
CA ASP A 470 -40.67 -12.49 30.14
C ASP A 470 -40.49 -14.01 30.40
N PRO A 471 -41.07 -14.58 31.48
CA PRO A 471 -40.89 -15.99 31.82
C PRO A 471 -41.31 -16.91 30.66
N SER A 472 -42.23 -16.47 29.82
CA SER A 472 -42.65 -17.19 28.61
C SER A 472 -41.53 -17.30 27.56
N GLN A 473 -40.63 -16.32 27.48
CA GLN A 473 -39.47 -16.36 26.57
C GLN A 473 -38.38 -17.29 27.10
N LYS A 474 -38.20 -17.37 28.43
CA LYS A 474 -37.28 -18.34 29.04
C LYS A 474 -37.76 -19.78 28.84
N GLU A 475 -39.06 -20.04 28.99
CA GLU A 475 -39.62 -21.36 28.72
C GLU A 475 -39.48 -21.74 27.23
N ARG A 476 -39.76 -20.80 26.32
CA ARG A 476 -39.55 -21.02 24.87
C ARG A 476 -38.08 -21.25 24.51
N LEU A 477 -37.15 -20.53 25.14
CA LEU A 477 -35.72 -20.76 24.93
C LEU A 477 -35.28 -22.12 25.48
N ALA A 478 -35.81 -22.54 26.63
CA ALA A 478 -35.54 -23.87 27.18
C ALA A 478 -36.16 -24.99 26.30
N GLU A 479 -37.33 -24.77 25.70
CA GLU A 479 -37.90 -25.67 24.69
C GLU A 479 -37.03 -25.71 23.43
N LEU A 480 -36.60 -24.55 22.93
CA LEU A 480 -35.77 -24.46 21.73
C LEU A 480 -34.39 -25.09 21.95
N GLU A 481 -33.82 -24.99 23.16
CA GLU A 481 -32.58 -25.67 23.54
C GLU A 481 -32.77 -27.20 23.63
N LYS A 482 -33.93 -27.67 24.11
CA LYS A 482 -34.30 -29.10 24.03
C LYS A 482 -34.44 -29.55 22.57
N GLU A 483 -35.08 -28.76 21.71
CA GLU A 483 -35.17 -29.08 20.29
C GLU A 483 -33.79 -29.09 19.63
N LEU A 484 -32.91 -28.14 19.94
CA LEU A 484 -31.57 -28.06 19.40
C LEU A 484 -30.70 -29.24 19.85
N THR A 485 -30.82 -29.69 21.10
CA THR A 485 -30.14 -30.90 21.58
C THR A 485 -30.70 -32.18 20.93
N THR A 486 -32.00 -32.22 20.59
CA THR A 486 -32.55 -33.34 19.80
C THR A 486 -32.07 -33.34 18.35
N VAL A 487 -31.93 -32.16 17.73
CA VAL A 487 -31.37 -31.99 16.39
C VAL A 487 -29.88 -32.33 16.39
N GLN A 488 -29.13 -31.90 17.40
CA GLN A 488 -27.72 -32.23 17.56
C GLN A 488 -27.53 -33.75 17.73
N LYS A 489 -28.33 -34.42 18.56
CA LYS A 489 -28.34 -35.89 18.65
C LYS A 489 -28.75 -36.55 17.33
N GLY A 490 -29.67 -35.95 16.59
CA GLY A 490 -30.05 -36.38 15.25
C GLY A 490 -28.86 -36.32 14.29
N ILE A 491 -28.11 -35.22 14.30
CA ILE A 491 -26.93 -34.98 13.47
C ILE A 491 -25.77 -35.91 13.88
N GLU A 492 -25.54 -36.13 15.17
CA GLU A 492 -24.56 -37.10 15.67
C GLU A 492 -24.96 -38.55 15.31
N GLY A 493 -26.26 -38.83 15.17
CA GLY A 493 -26.79 -40.10 14.67
C GLY A 493 -26.70 -40.29 13.14
N VAL A 494 -26.47 -39.21 12.38
CA VAL A 494 -26.21 -39.31 10.93
C VAL A 494 -24.76 -39.72 10.72
N ASN A 495 -24.56 -41.00 10.47
CA ASN A 495 -23.26 -41.56 10.11
C ASN A 495 -22.80 -41.00 8.73
N LEU A 496 -22.02 -39.91 8.76
CA LEU A 496 -21.42 -39.25 7.59
C LEU A 496 -20.57 -40.21 6.73
N GLY A 497 -20.13 -41.35 7.27
CA GLY A 497 -19.42 -42.41 6.53
C GLY A 497 -20.24 -43.07 5.43
N VAL A 498 -21.57 -43.23 5.59
CA VAL A 498 -22.43 -43.90 4.60
C VAL A 498 -22.61 -43.03 3.34
N LEU A 499 -22.62 -41.70 3.50
CA LEU A 499 -22.68 -40.75 2.37
C LEU A 499 -21.36 -40.68 1.59
N VAL A 500 -20.22 -40.86 2.27
CA VAL A 500 -18.91 -40.92 1.60
C VAL A 500 -18.74 -42.24 0.83
N GLU A 501 -19.23 -43.37 1.35
CA GLU A 501 -19.20 -44.65 0.62
C GLU A 501 -20.13 -44.64 -0.60
N GLN A 502 -21.30 -44.00 -0.53
CA GLN A 502 -22.24 -43.90 -1.65
C GLN A 502 -21.74 -42.98 -2.77
N SER A 503 -20.94 -41.95 -2.44
CA SER A 503 -20.29 -41.08 -3.42
C SER A 503 -19.05 -41.73 -4.06
N GLN A 504 -18.26 -42.51 -3.30
CA GLN A 504 -17.15 -43.29 -3.85
C GLN A 504 -17.61 -44.46 -4.73
N GLY A 505 -18.76 -45.07 -4.43
CA GLY A 505 -19.36 -46.14 -5.25
C GLY A 505 -19.84 -45.66 -6.64
N ARG A 506 -20.35 -44.42 -6.74
CA ARG A 506 -20.74 -43.82 -8.04
C ARG A 506 -19.55 -43.36 -8.88
N GLY A 507 -18.42 -42.99 -8.26
CA GLY A 507 -17.19 -42.64 -8.97
C GLY A 507 -16.53 -43.81 -9.72
N LYS A 508 -16.74 -45.06 -9.27
CA LYS A 508 -16.18 -46.25 -9.94
C LYS A 508 -17.01 -46.74 -11.13
N GLN A 509 -18.30 -46.43 -11.20
CA GLN A 509 -19.15 -46.78 -12.35
C GLN A 509 -18.94 -45.87 -13.57
N PHE A 510 -18.46 -44.63 -13.39
CA PHE A 510 -18.13 -43.75 -14.51
C PHE A 510 -16.77 -44.04 -15.17
N ARG A 511 -15.84 -44.74 -14.50
CA ARG A 511 -14.55 -45.13 -15.11
C ARG A 511 -14.58 -46.43 -15.93
N ALA A 512 -15.69 -47.17 -15.91
CA ALA A 512 -15.85 -48.43 -16.65
C ALA A 512 -16.63 -48.28 -17.97
N ALA A 513 -17.10 -47.06 -18.31
CA ALA A 513 -17.87 -46.79 -19.54
C ALA A 513 -17.05 -46.13 -20.67
N ASP A 514 -15.78 -45.78 -20.43
CA ASP A 514 -14.90 -45.16 -21.44
C ASP A 514 -13.91 -46.15 -22.10
N TYR A 515 -14.10 -47.46 -21.88
CA TYR A 515 -13.38 -48.52 -22.59
C TYR A 515 -14.34 -49.63 -23.00
N SER A 516 -15.14 -49.38 -24.04
CA SER A 516 -15.77 -50.39 -24.91
C SER A 516 -16.02 -49.81 -26.28
#